data_AF-A0A845RNH0-F1
#
_entry.id   AF-A0A845RNH0-F1
#
_cell.length_a   1.000
_cell.length_b   1.000
_cell.length_c   1.000
_cell.angle_alpha   90.00
_cell.angle_beta   90.00
_cell.angle_gamma   90.00
#
_symmetry.space_group_name_H-M   'P 1'
#
loop_
_entity.id
_entity.type
_entity.pdbx_description
1 polymer ?
#
loop_
_entity_poly.entity_id
_entity_poly.type
_entity_poly.pdbx_seq_one_letter_code
_entity_poly.pdbx_strand_id
1 'polypeptide(L)'
;MSDDDAYMDNRPRSPHTDEQRTKFRADLTQRFMKDLPATIERIWELPCLNITSVSKPYPDLLIEARELFVNGYFYSCVAMCGIVGERLIKDVLRNSVSIEKDEKNQRPSEAAFDQLERVEVFGIVNFLNEAGLLSKDAATAARELGALRNAYAHSRGKDSEKDAIEAIKYLHAIVEDTVSIFKGFDLQHGVMIFKDMDTRGDVLRAKVTKLK
;
A
#
# COMPACT_ATOMS: atom_id res chain seq x y z
N MET A 1 17.00 21.91 -27.19
CA MET A 1 17.07 22.95 -26.16
C MET A 1 15.79 23.74 -26.31
N SER A 2 14.76 23.29 -25.59
CA SER A 2 13.38 23.77 -25.74
C SER A 2 13.12 24.84 -24.69
N ASP A 3 12.33 25.84 -25.08
CA ASP A 3 11.91 27.01 -24.32
C ASP A 3 11.76 26.76 -22.81
N ASP A 4 12.51 27.53 -22.00
CA ASP A 4 12.39 27.60 -20.55
C ASP A 4 11.06 28.31 -20.19
N ASP A 5 9.94 27.63 -20.39
CA ASP A 5 8.63 28.11 -19.95
C ASP A 5 8.56 28.03 -18.42
N ALA A 6 8.71 29.17 -17.75
CA ALA A 6 8.55 29.27 -16.31
C ALA A 6 7.08 29.02 -15.91
N TYR A 7 6.83 27.95 -15.15
CA TYR A 7 5.53 27.72 -14.52
C TYR A 7 5.34 28.71 -13.35
N MET A 8 4.44 29.68 -13.49
CA MET A 8 4.01 30.55 -12.39
C MET A 8 2.60 30.19 -11.92
N ASP A 9 2.51 29.71 -10.68
CA ASP A 9 1.23 29.40 -10.04
C ASP A 9 0.56 30.65 -9.46
N ASN A 10 -0.36 31.24 -10.21
CA ASN A 10 -1.12 32.42 -9.79
C ASN A 10 -2.46 32.09 -9.09
N ARG A 11 -2.72 30.82 -8.76
CA ARG A 11 -3.95 30.38 -8.08
C ARG A 11 -4.26 31.11 -6.75
N PRO A 12 -3.27 31.57 -5.94
CA PRO A 12 -3.57 32.32 -4.71
C PRO A 12 -4.28 33.67 -4.93
N ARG A 13 -4.47 34.12 -6.19
CA ARG A 13 -5.04 35.43 -6.54
C ARG A 13 -6.27 35.37 -7.47
N SER A 14 -6.99 34.25 -7.54
CA SER A 14 -8.26 34.17 -8.29
C SER A 14 -9.10 32.94 -7.91
N PRO A 15 -10.45 32.98 -8.07
CA PRO A 15 -11.24 34.03 -8.73
C PRO A 15 -11.93 35.03 -7.77
N HIS A 16 -11.84 36.33 -8.08
CA HIS A 16 -12.40 37.43 -7.27
C HIS A 16 -13.77 37.95 -7.77
N THR A 17 -14.18 37.62 -9.00
CA THR A 17 -15.50 37.98 -9.56
C THR A 17 -16.33 36.75 -9.96
N ASP A 18 -17.64 36.89 -10.04
CA ASP A 18 -18.54 35.78 -10.44
C ASP A 18 -18.36 35.37 -11.90
N GLU A 19 -17.99 36.30 -12.78
CA GLU A 19 -17.61 36.01 -14.16
C GLU A 19 -16.33 35.17 -14.22
N GLN A 20 -15.30 35.52 -13.44
CA GLN A 20 -14.07 34.73 -13.33
C GLN A 20 -14.33 33.34 -12.75
N ARG A 21 -15.20 33.22 -11.74
CA ARG A 21 -15.63 31.92 -11.18
C ARG A 21 -16.31 31.04 -12.22
N THR A 22 -17.17 31.63 -13.04
CA THR A 22 -17.90 30.92 -14.10
C THR A 22 -16.94 30.40 -15.17
N LYS A 23 -16.01 31.24 -15.62
CA LYS A 23 -14.96 30.84 -16.55
C LYS A 23 -14.06 29.75 -15.96
N PHE A 24 -13.62 29.91 -14.72
CA PHE A 24 -12.79 28.93 -14.03
C PHE A 24 -13.49 27.58 -13.87
N ARG A 25 -14.79 27.58 -13.56
CA ARG A 25 -15.60 26.35 -13.51
C ARG A 25 -15.64 25.68 -14.89
N ALA A 26 -15.88 26.42 -15.96
CA ALA A 26 -15.90 25.88 -17.31
C ALA A 26 -14.55 25.25 -17.69
N ASP A 27 -13.44 25.94 -17.37
CA ASP A 27 -12.08 25.45 -17.61
C ASP A 27 -11.80 24.15 -16.83
N LEU A 28 -12.20 24.08 -15.55
CA LEU A 28 -12.06 22.88 -14.73
C LEU A 28 -12.92 21.72 -15.25
N THR A 29 -14.18 21.99 -15.62
CA THR A 29 -15.05 20.97 -16.22
C THR A 29 -14.47 20.43 -17.52
N GLN A 30 -13.93 21.30 -18.39
CA GLN A 30 -13.29 20.86 -19.62
C GLN A 30 -12.06 19.99 -19.34
N ARG A 31 -11.20 20.37 -18.39
CA ARG A 31 -10.05 19.56 -17.98
C ARG A 31 -10.47 18.20 -17.44
N PHE A 32 -11.49 18.17 -16.58
CA PHE A 32 -12.05 16.94 -16.04
C PHE A 32 -12.57 16.02 -17.15
N MET A 33 -13.40 16.54 -18.06
CA MET A 33 -13.96 15.74 -19.16
C MET A 33 -12.89 15.23 -20.13
N LYS A 34 -11.81 15.99 -20.32
CA LYS A 34 -10.66 15.57 -21.13
C LYS A 34 -9.91 14.39 -20.49
N ASP A 35 -9.73 14.39 -19.17
CA ASP A 35 -8.94 13.37 -18.47
C ASP A 35 -9.77 12.13 -18.09
N LEU A 36 -11.10 12.26 -18.04
CA LEU A 36 -12.04 11.21 -17.63
C LEU A 36 -11.80 9.85 -18.30
N PRO A 37 -11.57 9.73 -19.63
CA PRO A 37 -11.31 8.43 -20.25
C PRO A 37 -10.08 7.73 -19.66
N ALA A 38 -8.95 8.44 -19.52
CA ALA A 38 -7.73 7.87 -18.95
C ALA A 38 -7.90 7.49 -17.48
N THR A 39 -8.65 8.29 -16.72
CA THR A 39 -9.02 8.00 -15.33
C THR A 39 -9.84 6.71 -15.22
N ILE A 40 -10.79 6.47 -16.12
CA ILE A 40 -11.59 5.23 -16.15
C ILE A 40 -10.71 4.01 -16.42
N GLU A 41 -9.81 4.08 -17.42
CA GLU A 41 -8.88 2.99 -17.72
C GLU A 41 -8.01 2.65 -16.51
N ARG A 42 -7.44 3.67 -15.85
CA ARG A 42 -6.63 3.47 -14.64
C ARG A 42 -7.42 2.82 -13.51
N ILE A 43 -8.70 3.15 -13.33
CA ILE A 43 -9.55 2.50 -12.32
C ILE A 43 -9.70 1.00 -12.60
N TRP A 44 -9.83 0.61 -13.88
CA TRP A 44 -9.96 -0.80 -14.27
C TRP A 44 -8.68 -1.61 -14.09
N GLU A 45 -7.52 -0.97 -14.10
CA GLU A 45 -6.24 -1.64 -13.83
C GLU A 45 -6.03 -1.96 -12.35
N LEU A 46 -6.72 -1.25 -11.44
CA LEU A 46 -6.50 -1.40 -10.01
C LEU A 46 -6.99 -2.76 -9.48
N PRO A 47 -6.22 -3.41 -8.58
CA PRO A 47 -6.69 -4.62 -7.90
C PRO A 47 -7.94 -4.35 -7.07
N CYS A 48 -8.80 -5.35 -6.90
CA CYS A 48 -9.97 -5.25 -6.01
C CYS A 48 -9.52 -5.12 -4.56
N LEU A 49 -10.07 -4.15 -3.81
CA LEU A 49 -9.77 -3.98 -2.39
C LEU A 49 -10.82 -4.66 -1.52
N ASN A 50 -10.37 -5.62 -0.71
CA ASN A 50 -11.19 -6.27 0.31
C ASN A 50 -10.63 -5.95 1.71
N ILE A 51 -10.87 -4.74 2.19
CA ILE A 51 -10.31 -4.23 3.46
C ILE A 51 -11.44 -3.77 4.40
N THR A 52 -11.29 -4.02 5.70
CA THR A 52 -12.23 -3.55 6.73
C THR A 52 -11.70 -2.30 7.46
N SER A 53 -12.62 -1.42 7.85
CA SER A 53 -12.32 -0.14 8.51
C SER A 53 -11.67 -0.26 9.90
N VAL A 54 -11.53 -1.48 10.43
CA VAL A 54 -10.94 -1.75 11.74
C VAL A 54 -9.40 -1.70 11.70
N SER A 55 -8.80 -1.81 10.51
CA SER A 55 -7.35 -1.96 10.31
C SER A 55 -6.61 -0.65 9.98
N LYS A 56 -7.13 0.50 10.43
CA LYS A 56 -6.48 1.81 10.21
C LYS A 56 -5.05 1.83 10.80
N PRO A 57 -4.08 2.48 10.14
CA PRO A 57 -4.23 3.44 9.03
C PRO A 57 -3.99 2.88 7.62
N TYR A 58 -3.49 1.64 7.46
CA TYR A 58 -2.97 1.16 6.17
C TYR A 58 -3.99 1.07 5.02
N PRO A 59 -5.27 0.68 5.26
CA PRO A 59 -6.31 0.75 4.22
C PRO A 59 -6.48 2.16 3.67
N ASP A 60 -6.51 3.17 4.55
CA ASP A 60 -6.69 4.58 4.17
C ASP A 60 -5.49 5.05 3.32
N LEU A 61 -4.27 4.64 3.69
CA LEU A 61 -3.04 4.96 2.96
C LEU A 61 -2.95 4.25 1.60
N LEU A 62 -3.45 3.01 1.50
CA LEU A 62 -3.56 2.31 0.22
C LEU A 62 -4.59 2.97 -0.70
N ILE A 63 -5.72 3.42 -0.16
CA ILE A 63 -6.71 4.21 -0.91
C ILE A 63 -6.06 5.50 -1.42
N GLU A 64 -5.32 6.23 -0.56
CA GLU A 64 -4.60 7.44 -0.97
C GLU A 64 -3.61 7.17 -2.12
N ALA A 65 -2.82 6.10 -2.03
CA ALA A 65 -1.91 5.71 -3.10
C ALA A 65 -2.62 5.39 -4.43
N ARG A 66 -3.80 4.76 -4.37
CA ARG A 66 -4.64 4.49 -5.54
C ARG A 66 -5.19 5.76 -6.15
N GLU A 67 -5.64 6.71 -5.33
CA GLU A 67 -6.09 8.02 -5.81
C GLU A 67 -4.97 8.77 -6.53
N LEU A 68 -3.73 8.71 -6.03
CA LEU A 68 -2.59 9.29 -6.73
C LEU A 68 -2.41 8.67 -8.13
N PHE A 69 -2.55 7.36 -8.27
CA PHE A 69 -2.48 6.69 -9.57
C PHE A 69 -3.64 7.08 -10.48
N VAL A 70 -4.87 7.03 -9.99
CA VAL A 70 -6.09 7.39 -10.74
C VAL A 70 -6.02 8.82 -11.29
N ASN A 71 -5.44 9.74 -10.52
CA ASN A 71 -5.25 11.14 -10.90
C ASN A 71 -3.95 11.41 -11.71
N GLY A 72 -3.21 10.36 -12.10
CA GLY A 72 -2.00 10.49 -12.93
C GLY A 72 -0.74 10.97 -12.20
N TYR A 73 -0.74 11.00 -10.86
CA TYR A 73 0.40 11.38 -10.03
C TYR A 73 1.33 10.18 -9.77
N PHE A 74 1.86 9.59 -10.83
CA PHE A 74 2.55 8.31 -10.79
C PHE A 74 3.82 8.30 -9.93
N TYR A 75 4.66 9.34 -10.02
CA TYR A 75 5.85 9.47 -9.17
C TYR A 75 5.51 9.49 -7.67
N SER A 76 4.49 10.27 -7.32
CA SER A 76 3.99 10.36 -5.94
C SER A 76 3.37 9.05 -5.49
N CYS A 77 2.65 8.36 -6.38
CA CYS A 77 2.08 7.03 -6.11
C CYS A 77 3.17 6.02 -5.75
N VAL A 78 4.24 5.90 -6.55
CA VAL A 78 5.37 5.00 -6.25
C VAL A 78 6.02 5.35 -4.91
N ALA A 79 6.27 6.63 -4.65
CA ALA A 79 6.88 7.09 -3.41
C ALA A 79 5.99 6.76 -2.19
N MET A 80 4.69 7.05 -2.29
CA MET A 80 3.71 6.75 -1.24
C MET A 80 3.63 5.25 -0.97
N CYS A 81 3.53 4.43 -2.02
CA CYS A 81 3.50 2.98 -1.87
C CYS A 81 4.73 2.47 -1.11
N GLY A 82 5.93 2.94 -1.49
CA GLY A 82 7.17 2.54 -0.82
C GLY A 82 7.24 2.95 0.65
N ILE A 83 6.84 4.18 0.99
CA ILE A 83 6.82 4.67 2.38
C ILE A 83 5.84 3.85 3.23
N VAL A 84 4.63 3.62 2.71
CA VAL A 84 3.59 2.86 3.43
C VAL A 84 4.00 1.41 3.60
N GLY A 85 4.55 0.78 2.56
CA GLY A 85 5.03 -0.60 2.60
C GLY A 85 6.15 -0.79 3.61
N GLU A 86 7.15 0.09 3.63
CA GLU A 86 8.22 0.06 4.62
C GLU A 86 7.68 0.19 6.05
N ARG A 87 6.78 1.17 6.28
CA ARG A 87 6.17 1.37 7.59
C ARG A 87 5.41 0.13 8.05
N LEU A 88 4.59 -0.45 7.18
CA LEU A 88 3.80 -1.64 7.48
C LEU A 88 4.68 -2.82 7.89
N ILE A 89 5.78 -3.07 7.17
CA ILE A 89 6.74 -4.12 7.53
C ILE A 89 7.36 -3.87 8.91
N LYS A 90 7.76 -2.63 9.21
CA LYS A 90 8.30 -2.27 10.54
C LYS A 90 7.26 -2.46 11.64
N ASP A 91 6.01 -2.12 11.38
CA ASP A 91 4.92 -2.26 12.35
C ASP A 91 4.56 -3.74 12.60
N VAL A 92 4.61 -4.60 11.57
CA VAL A 92 4.49 -6.06 11.74
C VAL A 92 5.58 -6.59 12.68
N LEU A 93 6.83 -6.15 12.50
CA LEU A 93 7.92 -6.52 13.41
C LEU A 93 7.63 -6.02 14.84
N ARG A 94 7.29 -4.73 15.01
CA ARG A 94 6.98 -4.14 16.32
C ARG A 94 5.87 -4.90 17.06
N ASN A 95 4.87 -5.37 16.33
CA ASN A 95 3.73 -6.09 16.91
C ASN A 95 4.01 -7.57 17.19
N SER A 96 5.03 -8.15 16.54
CA SER A 96 5.32 -9.60 16.64
C SER A 96 6.49 -9.92 17.58
N VAL A 97 7.34 -8.94 17.90
CA VAL A 97 8.53 -9.17 18.74
C VAL A 97 8.18 -9.06 20.23
N SER A 98 8.46 -10.12 20.96
CA SER A 98 8.55 -10.16 22.43
C SER A 98 9.92 -10.66 22.85
N ILE A 99 10.46 -10.13 23.95
CA ILE A 99 11.72 -10.58 24.54
C ILE A 99 11.41 -11.27 25.87
N GLU A 100 11.94 -12.47 26.04
CA GLU A 100 11.93 -13.14 27.34
C GLU A 100 13.02 -12.53 28.24
N LYS A 101 12.62 -12.04 29.41
CA LYS A 101 13.52 -11.57 30.45
C LYS A 101 12.99 -12.02 31.81
N ASP A 102 13.86 -12.67 32.59
CA ASP A 102 13.52 -13.17 33.93
C ASP A 102 12.25 -14.07 33.90
N GLU A 103 12.20 -15.01 32.94
CA GLU A 103 11.08 -15.93 32.68
C GLU A 103 9.74 -15.23 32.35
N LYS A 104 9.79 -13.96 31.97
CA LYS A 104 8.62 -13.17 31.56
C LYS A 104 8.78 -12.66 30.15
N ASN A 105 7.74 -12.86 29.34
CA ASN A 105 7.63 -12.22 28.04
C ASN A 105 7.29 -10.75 28.24
N GLN A 106 8.17 -9.87 27.77
CA GLN A 106 7.98 -8.44 27.79
C GLN A 106 8.10 -7.88 26.37
N ARG A 107 7.24 -6.91 26.06
CA ARG A 107 7.36 -6.12 24.84
C ARG A 107 8.52 -5.14 25.02
N PRO A 108 9.44 -5.01 24.03
CA PRO A 108 10.45 -3.94 24.04
C PRO A 108 9.81 -2.56 24.20
N SER A 109 10.53 -1.62 24.82
CA SER A 109 10.08 -0.24 24.89
C SER A 109 10.11 0.42 23.50
N GLU A 110 9.34 1.49 23.30
CA GLU A 110 9.36 2.24 22.03
C GLU A 110 10.78 2.73 21.69
N ALA A 111 11.55 3.21 22.68
CA ALA A 111 12.94 3.60 22.48
C ALA A 111 13.86 2.46 21.99
N ALA A 112 13.56 1.21 22.37
CA ALA A 112 14.27 0.03 21.86
C ALA A 112 13.85 -0.28 20.41
N PHE A 113 12.56 -0.18 20.10
CA PHE A 113 12.07 -0.31 18.73
C PHE A 113 12.59 0.79 17.79
N ASP A 114 12.81 2.00 18.29
CA ASP A 114 13.39 3.09 17.49
C ASP A 114 14.84 2.80 17.07
N GLN A 115 15.55 1.93 17.80
CA GLN A 115 16.86 1.43 17.32
C GLN A 115 16.71 0.50 16.10
N LEU A 116 15.60 -0.23 16.00
CA LEU A 116 15.29 -1.09 14.86
C LEU A 116 14.89 -0.31 13.62
N GLU A 117 14.52 0.97 13.72
CA GLU A 117 14.26 1.81 12.55
C GLU A 117 15.49 2.02 11.66
N ARG A 118 16.69 1.88 12.23
CA ARG A 118 17.98 1.98 11.55
C ARG A 118 18.37 0.71 10.81
N VAL A 119 17.70 -0.41 11.10
CA VAL A 119 17.93 -1.67 10.42
C VAL A 119 17.35 -1.57 9.02
N GLU A 120 18.10 -2.03 8.03
CA GLU A 120 17.62 -2.06 6.66
C GLU A 120 16.35 -2.92 6.55
N VAL A 121 15.33 -2.37 5.89
CA VAL A 121 14.02 -3.01 5.72
C VAL A 121 14.15 -4.40 5.10
N PHE A 122 15.11 -4.59 4.20
CA PHE A 122 15.37 -5.89 3.58
C PHE A 122 15.70 -6.98 4.61
N GLY A 123 16.51 -6.65 5.62
CA GLY A 123 16.81 -7.55 6.73
C GLY A 123 15.57 -7.89 7.55
N ILE A 124 14.71 -6.90 7.80
CA ILE A 124 13.45 -7.10 8.51
C ILE A 124 12.50 -8.01 7.70
N VAL A 125 12.36 -7.77 6.40
CA VAL A 125 11.51 -8.59 5.52
C VAL A 125 11.95 -10.06 5.54
N ASN A 126 13.26 -10.32 5.42
CA ASN A 126 13.78 -11.68 5.45
C ASN A 126 13.53 -12.34 6.82
N PHE A 127 13.78 -11.62 7.91
CA PHE A 127 13.50 -12.11 9.25
C PHE A 127 12.02 -12.49 9.42
N LEU A 128 11.09 -11.63 9.01
CA LEU A 128 9.66 -11.88 9.14
C LEU A 128 9.18 -13.06 8.27
N ASN A 129 9.75 -13.23 7.08
CA ASN A 129 9.47 -14.35 6.19
C ASN A 129 9.95 -15.69 6.80
N GLU A 130 11.20 -15.74 7.26
CA GLU A 130 11.77 -16.94 7.91
C GLU A 130 11.03 -17.27 9.22
N ALA A 131 10.53 -16.26 9.95
CA ALA A 131 9.71 -16.44 11.14
C ALA A 131 8.25 -16.85 10.85
N GLY A 132 7.84 -16.94 9.58
CA GLY A 132 6.47 -17.28 9.17
C GLY A 132 5.43 -16.18 9.44
N LEU A 133 5.87 -14.96 9.75
CA LEU A 133 5.00 -13.81 10.02
C LEU A 133 4.56 -13.10 8.73
N LEU A 134 5.33 -13.27 7.66
CA LEU A 134 5.07 -12.75 6.33
C LEU A 134 5.12 -13.90 5.32
N SER A 135 4.13 -13.99 4.43
CA SER A 135 4.18 -15.01 3.36
C SER A 135 5.31 -14.71 2.36
N LYS A 136 5.73 -15.74 1.60
CA LYS A 136 6.75 -15.62 0.56
C LYS A 136 6.38 -14.56 -0.50
N ASP A 137 5.10 -14.47 -0.84
CA ASP A 137 4.59 -13.53 -1.84
C ASP A 137 4.65 -12.10 -1.31
N ALA A 138 4.19 -11.87 -0.07
CA ALA A 138 4.27 -10.57 0.58
C ALA A 138 5.72 -10.13 0.84
N ALA A 139 6.61 -11.07 1.19
CA ALA A 139 8.04 -10.80 1.33
C ALA A 139 8.69 -10.42 -0.01
N THR A 140 8.28 -11.06 -1.11
CA THR A 140 8.74 -10.70 -2.45
C THR A 140 8.21 -9.32 -2.85
N ALA A 141 6.92 -9.07 -2.65
CA ALA A 141 6.31 -7.77 -2.92
C ALA A 141 7.00 -6.63 -2.14
N ALA A 142 7.31 -6.83 -0.85
CA ALA A 142 8.02 -5.84 -0.04
C ALA A 142 9.42 -5.53 -0.57
N ARG A 143 10.15 -6.55 -1.05
CA ARG A 143 11.48 -6.37 -1.64
C ARG A 143 11.42 -5.61 -2.96
N GLU A 144 10.53 -6.01 -3.86
CA GLU A 144 10.35 -5.35 -5.16
C GLU A 144 9.87 -3.91 -5.01
N LEU A 145 8.94 -3.65 -4.09
CA LEU A 145 8.47 -2.30 -3.79
C LEU A 145 9.58 -1.41 -3.25
N GLY A 146 10.42 -1.93 -2.34
CA GLY A 146 11.60 -1.22 -1.83
C GLY A 146 12.60 -0.89 -2.94
N ALA A 147 12.87 -1.85 -3.82
CA ALA A 147 13.76 -1.65 -4.98
C ALA A 147 13.21 -0.58 -5.94
N LEU A 148 11.91 -0.62 -6.22
CA LEU A 148 11.23 0.33 -7.08
C LEU A 148 11.27 1.75 -6.50
N ARG A 149 10.90 1.92 -5.23
CA ARG A 149 11.01 3.22 -4.53
C ARG A 149 12.44 3.75 -4.55
N ASN A 150 13.44 2.88 -4.36
CA ASN A 150 14.84 3.27 -4.40
C ASN A 150 15.29 3.71 -5.80
N ALA A 151 14.75 3.11 -6.87
CA ALA A 151 15.02 3.58 -8.23
C ALA A 151 14.51 5.01 -8.43
N TYR A 152 13.30 5.32 -7.97
CA TYR A 152 12.70 6.65 -8.07
C TYR A 152 13.42 7.70 -7.20
N ALA A 153 13.82 7.33 -5.98
CA ALA A 153 14.60 8.20 -5.10
C ALA A 153 15.97 8.60 -5.70
N HIS A 154 16.49 7.81 -6.64
CA HIS A 154 17.75 8.05 -7.33
C HIS A 154 17.57 8.42 -8.81
N SER A 155 16.40 8.90 -9.21
CA SER A 155 16.09 9.33 -10.59
C SER A 155 16.36 8.26 -11.67
N ARG A 156 16.22 6.98 -11.31
CA ARG A 156 16.38 5.81 -12.19
C ARG A 156 15.05 5.19 -12.62
N GLY A 157 13.92 5.75 -12.18
CA GLY A 157 12.59 5.36 -12.66
C GLY A 157 12.45 5.62 -14.16
N LYS A 158 11.88 4.67 -14.90
CA LYS A 158 11.81 4.75 -16.37
C LYS A 158 10.39 5.00 -16.86
N ASP A 159 9.44 4.21 -16.39
CA ASP A 159 8.05 4.24 -16.84
C ASP A 159 7.15 4.43 -15.62
N SER A 160 6.86 5.69 -15.29
CA SER A 160 6.18 6.03 -14.05
C SER A 160 4.78 5.43 -13.95
N GLU A 161 4.05 5.37 -15.04
CA GLU A 161 2.70 4.82 -15.04
C GLU A 161 2.72 3.32 -14.74
N LYS A 162 3.54 2.56 -15.49
CA LYS A 162 3.71 1.13 -15.27
C LYS A 162 4.28 0.82 -13.88
N ASP A 163 5.27 1.59 -13.45
CA ASP A 163 5.89 1.41 -12.14
C ASP A 163 4.89 1.71 -11.01
N ALA A 164 4.00 2.71 -11.19
CA ALA A 164 2.99 3.04 -10.19
C ALA A 164 1.95 1.92 -10.01
N ILE A 165 1.46 1.31 -11.11
CA ILE A 165 0.52 0.20 -10.97
C ILE A 165 1.18 -1.04 -10.35
N GLU A 166 2.44 -1.33 -10.66
CA GLU A 166 3.19 -2.40 -9.99
C GLU A 166 3.42 -2.09 -8.51
N ALA A 167 3.74 -0.85 -8.16
CA ALA A 167 3.87 -0.41 -6.77
C ALA A 167 2.58 -0.62 -5.97
N ILE A 168 1.42 -0.31 -6.57
CA ILE A 168 0.10 -0.56 -5.97
C ILE A 168 -0.13 -2.05 -5.76
N LYS A 169 0.18 -2.89 -6.75
CA LYS A 169 0.02 -4.35 -6.63
C LYS A 169 0.87 -4.91 -5.50
N TYR A 170 2.12 -4.45 -5.38
CA TYR A 170 2.98 -4.86 -4.27
C TYR A 170 2.45 -4.40 -2.92
N LEU A 171 2.07 -3.13 -2.79
CA LEU A 171 1.49 -2.63 -1.55
C LEU A 171 0.21 -3.40 -1.17
N HIS A 172 -0.65 -3.68 -2.16
CA HIS A 172 -1.86 -4.46 -1.97
C HIS A 172 -1.55 -5.85 -1.40
N ALA A 173 -0.59 -6.58 -1.99
CA ALA A 173 -0.18 -7.89 -1.51
C ALA A 173 0.35 -7.86 -0.06
N ILE A 174 1.12 -6.82 0.31
CA ILE A 174 1.63 -6.66 1.68
C ILE A 174 0.46 -6.38 2.64
N VAL A 175 -0.45 -5.47 2.28
CA VAL A 175 -1.64 -5.14 3.08
C VAL A 175 -2.53 -6.37 3.26
N GLU A 176 -2.79 -7.13 2.20
CA GLU A 176 -3.57 -8.35 2.27
C GLU A 176 -2.96 -9.40 3.21
N ASP A 177 -1.63 -9.60 3.17
CA ASP A 177 -0.98 -10.58 4.03
C ASP A 177 -0.88 -10.15 5.49
N THR A 178 -0.80 -8.85 5.77
CA THR A 178 -0.44 -8.36 7.11
C THR A 178 -1.64 -7.86 7.91
N VAL A 179 -2.61 -7.21 7.26
CA VAL A 179 -3.73 -6.55 7.94
C VAL A 179 -5.11 -7.02 7.51
N SER A 180 -5.21 -7.84 6.45
CA SER A 180 -6.51 -8.38 6.05
C SER A 180 -7.02 -9.40 7.05
N ILE A 181 -8.28 -9.24 7.45
CA ILE A 181 -9.03 -10.24 8.21
C ILE A 181 -9.23 -11.54 7.40
N PHE A 182 -9.00 -11.50 6.09
CA PHE A 182 -9.07 -12.66 5.20
C PHE A 182 -7.76 -13.43 5.14
N LYS A 183 -6.76 -13.13 5.99
CA LYS A 183 -5.60 -14.00 6.16
C LYS A 183 -6.08 -15.37 6.60
N GLY A 184 -6.03 -16.35 5.70
CA GLY A 184 -6.62 -17.68 5.91
C GLY A 184 -8.02 -17.87 5.30
N PHE A 185 -8.47 -17.00 4.40
CA PHE A 185 -9.69 -17.17 3.61
C PHE A 185 -9.41 -17.02 2.11
N ASP A 186 -10.23 -17.67 1.30
CA ASP A 186 -10.24 -17.66 -0.16
C ASP A 186 -11.66 -17.29 -0.62
N LEU A 187 -11.77 -16.38 -1.60
CA LEU A 187 -13.05 -16.00 -2.17
C LEU A 187 -13.30 -16.86 -3.41
N GLN A 188 -14.15 -17.88 -3.27
CA GLN A 188 -14.57 -18.72 -4.39
C GLN A 188 -16.02 -18.44 -4.72
N HIS A 189 -16.29 -17.97 -5.94
CA HIS A 189 -17.65 -17.71 -6.46
C HIS A 189 -18.47 -16.73 -5.59
N GLY A 190 -17.83 -15.72 -5.01
CA GLY A 190 -18.50 -14.74 -4.14
C GLY A 190 -18.79 -15.24 -2.71
N VAL A 191 -18.27 -16.41 -2.35
CA VAL A 191 -18.37 -16.98 -1.00
C VAL A 191 -16.98 -17.07 -0.38
N MET A 192 -16.84 -16.65 0.88
CA MET A 192 -15.61 -16.81 1.65
C MET A 192 -15.47 -18.26 2.13
N ILE A 193 -14.34 -18.87 1.82
CA ILE A 193 -13.94 -20.23 2.23
C ILE A 193 -12.67 -20.09 3.07
N PHE A 194 -12.51 -20.86 4.15
CA PHE A 194 -11.23 -20.88 4.87
C PHE A 194 -10.16 -21.57 4.00
N LYS A 195 -8.99 -20.94 3.86
CA LYS A 195 -7.77 -21.60 3.39
C LYS A 195 -7.34 -22.53 4.51
N ASP A 196 -7.20 -23.82 4.21
CA ASP A 196 -6.56 -24.78 5.11
C ASP A 196 -5.19 -24.19 5.49
N MET A 197 -5.06 -23.72 6.74
CA MET A 197 -3.75 -23.45 7.30
C MET A 197 -3.10 -24.81 7.49
N ASP A 198 -2.05 -25.10 6.72
CA ASP A 198 -1.21 -26.29 6.89
C ASP A 198 -0.58 -26.24 8.29
N THR A 199 -1.33 -26.72 9.28
CA THR A 199 -0.83 -27.00 10.63
C THR A 199 0.05 -28.22 10.52
N ARG A 200 1.32 -28.02 10.14
CA ARG A 200 2.34 -29.02 10.42
C ARG A 200 2.55 -29.07 11.93
N GLY A 201 1.75 -29.93 12.58
CA GLY A 201 1.86 -30.26 14.00
C GLY A 201 0.50 -30.52 14.66
N ASP A 202 -0.03 -31.72 14.43
CA ASP A 202 -1.03 -32.43 15.25
C ASP A 202 -2.51 -31.98 15.29
N VAL A 203 -3.29 -32.71 14.49
CA VAL A 203 -4.68 -33.18 14.68
C VAL A 203 -5.69 -32.23 15.33
N LEU A 204 -6.51 -31.58 14.50
CA LEU A 204 -7.92 -31.31 14.81
C LEU A 204 -8.81 -31.53 13.58
N ARG A 205 -9.70 -32.53 13.66
CA ARG A 205 -10.75 -32.76 12.66
C ARG A 205 -11.81 -31.66 12.75
N ALA A 206 -11.99 -30.87 11.70
CA ALA A 206 -13.11 -29.93 11.61
C ALA A 206 -14.40 -30.65 11.15
N LYS A 207 -15.47 -30.51 11.94
CA LYS A 207 -16.85 -30.86 11.55
C LYS A 207 -17.41 -29.70 10.73
N VAL A 208 -17.89 -30.00 9.52
CA VAL A 208 -18.64 -29.05 8.70
C VAL A 208 -19.99 -28.77 9.35
N THR A 209 -20.23 -27.53 9.79
CA THR A 209 -21.56 -27.07 10.17
C THR A 209 -22.02 -26.04 9.15
N LYS A 210 -22.98 -26.42 8.29
CA LYS A 210 -23.70 -25.46 7.46
C LYS A 210 -24.56 -24.60 8.39
N LEU A 211 -24.35 -23.28 8.37
CA LEU A 211 -25.26 -22.32 8.98
C LEU A 211 -26.61 -22.40 8.24
N LYS A 212 -27.69 -22.58 9.00
CA LYS A 212 -29.08 -22.52 8.53
C LYS A 212 -29.53 -21.08 8.40
#